data_AF-A0A6P8HMW8-F1
#
_entry.id   AF-A0A6P8HMW8-F1
#
_cell.length_a   1.000
_cell.length_b   1.000
_cell.length_c   1.000
_cell.angle_alpha   90.00
_cell.angle_beta   90.00
_cell.angle_gamma   90.00
#
_symmetry.space_group_name_H-M   'P 1'
#
loop_
_entity.id
_entity.type
_entity.pdbx_description
1 polymer ?
#
loop_
_entity_poly.entity_id
_entity_poly.type
_entity_poly.pdbx_seq_one_letter_code
_entity_poly.pdbx_strand_id
1 'polypeptide(L)'
;MHKKSLNKLRISNHDLEIERGRYSSYKKVEERKCFHCTDIIEDERHFLIKCPLYSKLREEFLMQNNISTAGDSLSLHRGMAFTTKDCDNDANSGNCAVDYKGAWWYQSCHHSNLNGLYHHGKNAGAGVAWYHWTSYTAKRAEMKIRPV
;
A
#
# COMPACT_ATOMS: atom_id res chain seq x y z
N MET A 1 1.84 -2.07 -33.87
CA MET A 1 3.31 -2.14 -33.66
C MET A 1 3.72 -1.99 -32.17
N HIS A 2 2.89 -2.40 -31.19
CA HIS A 2 3.18 -2.19 -29.76
C HIS A 2 3.30 -3.50 -28.96
N LYS A 3 4.04 -4.48 -29.50
CA LYS A 3 4.50 -5.66 -28.75
C LYS A 3 6.02 -5.68 -28.83
N LYS A 4 6.72 -5.08 -27.84
CA LYS A 4 8.09 -5.48 -27.45
C LYS A 4 8.72 -4.80 -26.23
N SER A 5 8.08 -3.86 -25.53
CA SER A 5 8.82 -3.07 -24.52
C SER A 5 8.44 -3.26 -23.04
N LEU A 6 7.58 -4.23 -22.68
CA LEU A 6 7.11 -4.38 -21.29
C LEU A 6 7.75 -5.54 -20.49
N ASN A 7 8.63 -6.34 -21.09
CA ASN A 7 9.11 -7.60 -20.48
C ASN A 7 10.28 -7.48 -19.48
N LYS A 8 10.63 -6.30 -18.95
CA LYS A 8 11.80 -6.20 -18.05
C LYS A 8 11.70 -5.22 -16.87
N LEU A 9 10.52 -4.84 -16.39
CA LEU A 9 10.42 -4.33 -15.02
C LEU A 9 10.30 -5.53 -14.07
N ARG A 10 11.44 -6.23 -13.93
CA ARG A 10 11.65 -7.24 -12.89
C ARG A 10 11.57 -6.52 -11.55
N ILE A 11 10.63 -6.95 -10.70
CA ILE A 11 10.59 -6.67 -9.26
C ILE A 11 11.81 -7.39 -8.65
N SER A 12 12.98 -6.83 -8.84
CA SER A 12 14.26 -7.33 -8.38
C SER A 12 14.83 -6.28 -7.44
N ASN A 13 15.36 -6.71 -6.30
CA ASN A 13 16.03 -5.90 -5.28
C ASN A 13 17.38 -5.31 -5.76
N HIS A 14 17.52 -5.10 -7.06
CA HIS A 14 18.69 -4.54 -7.70
C HIS A 14 18.30 -3.14 -8.14
N ASP A 15 19.07 -2.13 -7.73
CA ASP A 15 18.96 -0.79 -8.30
C ASP A 15 18.91 -0.92 -9.82
N LEU A 16 17.83 -0.42 -10.42
CA LEU A 16 17.62 -0.49 -11.86
C LEU A 16 18.60 0.46 -12.55
N GLU A 17 19.81 -0.01 -12.80
CA GLU A 17 20.64 0.56 -13.84
C GLU A 17 20.04 0.17 -15.18
N ILE A 18 19.40 1.13 -15.85
CA ILE A 18 19.09 0.99 -17.26
C ILE A 18 20.43 0.89 -17.99
N GLU A 19 20.91 -0.33 -18.24
CA GLU A 19 22.05 -0.58 -19.13
C GLU A 19 21.70 -0.05 -20.53
N ARG A 20 22.04 1.21 -20.78
CA ARG A 20 22.11 1.77 -22.13
C ARG A 20 23.53 1.52 -22.61
N GLY A 21 23.71 0.47 -23.39
CA GLY A 21 25.01 0.13 -23.96
C GLY A 21 25.72 1.32 -24.61
N ARG A 22 27.05 1.30 -24.57
CA ARG A 22 28.00 2.10 -25.39
C ARG A 22 27.58 3.56 -25.70
N TYR A 23 27.29 4.36 -24.68
CA TYR A 23 27.32 5.82 -24.80
C TYR A 23 28.19 6.42 -23.70
N SER A 24 29.24 7.12 -24.11
CA SER A 24 30.35 7.64 -23.29
C SER A 24 30.04 8.97 -22.58
N SER A 25 28.77 9.28 -22.31
CA SER A 25 28.38 10.48 -21.56
C SER A 25 27.36 10.12 -20.47
N TYR A 26 27.87 9.64 -19.34
CA TYR A 26 27.07 9.38 -18.15
C TYR A 26 26.61 10.72 -17.55
N LYS A 27 25.30 11.01 -17.64
CA LYS A 27 24.71 12.05 -16.78
C LYS A 27 24.61 11.51 -15.37
N LYS A 28 25.17 12.25 -14.41
CA LYS A 28 25.06 11.87 -13.00
C LYS A 28 23.59 11.84 -12.60
N VAL A 29 23.24 11.06 -11.57
CA VAL A 29 21.83 10.85 -11.15
C VAL A 29 21.14 12.20 -10.91
N GLU A 30 21.86 13.16 -10.34
CA GLU A 30 21.38 14.49 -9.98
C GLU A 30 21.06 15.36 -11.21
N GLU A 31 21.60 15.00 -12.37
CA GLU A 31 21.41 15.71 -13.65
C GLU A 31 20.28 15.12 -14.50
N ARG A 32 19.71 13.98 -14.08
CA ARG A 32 18.59 13.32 -14.75
C ARG A 32 17.29 13.98 -14.34
N LYS A 33 17.07 15.23 -14.73
CA LYS A 33 15.83 15.94 -14.41
C LYS A 33 14.67 15.43 -15.26
N CYS A 34 13.48 15.35 -14.66
CA CYS A 34 12.24 15.11 -15.37
C CYS A 34 11.98 16.25 -16.37
N PHE A 35 11.51 15.92 -17.57
CA PHE A 35 11.12 16.91 -18.58
C PHE A 35 9.80 17.63 -18.24
N HIS A 36 8.95 16.99 -17.44
CA HIS A 36 7.63 17.50 -17.07
C HIS A 36 7.62 18.15 -15.68
N CYS A 37 8.33 17.57 -14.71
CA CYS A 37 8.38 18.06 -13.34
C CYS A 37 9.63 18.93 -13.14
N THR A 38 9.42 20.20 -12.83
CA THR A 38 10.51 21.16 -12.61
C THR A 38 11.40 20.74 -11.43
N ASP A 39 12.70 20.63 -11.67
CA ASP A 39 13.73 20.32 -10.67
C ASP A 39 13.54 19.01 -9.88
N ILE A 40 12.83 18.04 -10.44
CA ILE A 40 12.73 16.70 -9.87
C ILE A 40 13.65 15.73 -10.63
N ILE A 41 14.39 14.89 -9.89
CA ILE A 41 15.16 13.78 -10.44
C ILE A 41 14.21 12.72 -10.99
N GLU A 42 14.40 12.34 -12.25
CA GLU A 42 13.74 11.25 -12.95
C GLU A 42 14.41 9.92 -12.59
N ASP A 43 13.97 9.35 -11.47
CA ASP A 43 14.29 8.00 -11.01
C ASP A 43 13.06 7.08 -11.09
N GLU A 44 13.22 5.80 -10.76
CA GLU A 44 12.12 4.83 -10.79
C GLU A 44 10.96 5.25 -9.89
N ARG A 45 11.25 5.83 -8.73
CA ARG A 45 10.22 6.29 -7.79
C ARG A 45 9.44 7.46 -8.37
N HIS A 46 10.12 8.38 -9.05
CA HIS A 46 9.50 9.50 -9.72
C HIS A 46 8.58 9.01 -10.84
N PHE A 47 9.06 8.12 -11.70
CA PHE A 47 8.28 7.49 -12.77
C PHE A 47 7.05 6.72 -12.22
N LEU A 48 7.28 5.80 -11.29
CA LEU A 48 6.29 4.84 -10.81
C LEU A 48 5.28 5.43 -9.81
N ILE A 49 5.57 6.56 -9.15
CA ILE A 49 4.74 7.04 -8.04
C ILE A 49 4.42 8.54 -8.13
N LYS A 50 5.38 9.39 -8.53
CA LYS A 50 5.24 10.85 -8.35
C LYS A 50 4.85 11.61 -9.61
N CYS A 51 5.37 11.23 -10.77
CA CYS A 51 5.27 12.04 -11.98
C CYS A 51 3.81 12.15 -12.45
N PRO A 52 3.27 13.37 -12.64
CA PRO A 52 1.93 13.59 -13.18
C PRO A 52 1.80 13.16 -14.65
N LEU A 53 2.88 13.24 -15.44
CA LEU A 53 2.89 12.83 -16.85
C LEU A 53 2.49 11.35 -17.02
N TYR A 54 2.88 10.51 -16.05
CA TYR A 54 2.65 9.07 -16.09
C TYR A 54 1.47 8.62 -15.22
N SER A 55 0.62 9.55 -14.73
CA SER A 55 -0.52 9.22 -13.86
C SER A 55 -1.47 8.22 -14.49
N LYS A 56 -1.89 8.45 -15.73
CA LYS A 56 -2.79 7.57 -16.46
C LYS A 56 -2.19 6.18 -16.71
N LEU A 57 -0.93 6.13 -17.17
CA LEU A 57 -0.22 4.87 -17.41
C LEU A 57 -0.04 4.08 -16.11
N ARG A 58 0.24 4.77 -15.00
CA ARG A 58 0.35 4.19 -13.67
C ARG A 58 -0.98 3.63 -13.19
N GLU A 59 -2.07 4.37 -13.33
CA GLU A 59 -3.41 3.89 -12.98
C GLU A 59 -3.79 2.63 -13.76
N GLU A 60 -3.56 2.62 -15.08
CA GLU A 60 -3.78 1.45 -15.94
C GLU A 60 -2.93 0.26 -15.48
N PHE A 61 -1.65 0.47 -15.19
CA PHE A 61 -0.75 -0.57 -14.70
C PHE A 61 -1.15 -1.11 -13.32
N LEU A 62 -1.51 -0.24 -12.37
CA LEU A 62 -1.95 -0.61 -11.03
C LEU A 62 -3.25 -1.43 -11.08
N MET A 63 -4.19 -1.03 -11.94
CA MET A 63 -5.44 -1.77 -12.19
C MET A 63 -5.18 -3.13 -12.83
N GLN A 64 -4.30 -3.22 -13.83
CA GLN A 64 -4.00 -4.48 -14.51
C GLN A 64 -3.29 -5.48 -13.60
N ASN A 65 -2.44 -5.00 -12.69
CA ASN A 65 -1.62 -5.85 -11.83
C ASN A 65 -2.18 -6.01 -10.40
N ASN A 66 -3.37 -5.45 -10.11
CA ASN A 66 -3.96 -5.42 -8.76
C ASN A 66 -2.99 -4.92 -7.68
N ILE A 67 -2.12 -3.96 -8.01
CA ILE A 67 -1.14 -3.43 -7.08
C ILE A 67 -1.86 -2.42 -6.18
N SER A 68 -2.04 -2.77 -4.91
CA SER A 68 -2.72 -1.93 -3.92
C SER A 68 -1.81 -0.82 -3.42
N THR A 69 -2.33 0.41 -3.43
CA THR A 69 -1.69 1.58 -2.78
C THR A 69 -2.18 1.81 -1.35
N ALA A 70 -2.99 0.90 -0.80
CA ALA A 70 -3.57 1.05 0.55
C ALA A 70 -2.53 0.87 1.68
N GLY A 71 -1.30 0.45 1.35
CA GLY A 71 -0.28 0.06 2.32
C GLY A 71 -0.63 -1.21 3.08
N ASP A 72 0.32 -1.74 3.84
CA ASP A 72 0.14 -2.97 4.62
C ASP A 72 -0.29 -2.65 6.06
N SER A 73 -1.59 -2.82 6.35
CA SER A 73 -2.13 -2.70 7.72
C SER A 73 -2.41 -4.04 8.38
N LEU A 74 -1.96 -5.16 7.78
CA LEU A 74 -2.19 -6.53 8.29
C LEU A 74 -0.94 -7.15 8.92
N SER A 75 0.27 -6.75 8.53
CA SER A 75 1.49 -7.35 9.10
C SER A 75 1.61 -7.19 10.62
N LEU A 76 1.08 -6.11 11.21
CA LEU A 76 1.02 -5.94 12.68
C LEU A 76 0.25 -7.09 13.36
N HIS A 77 -0.76 -7.61 12.69
CA HIS A 77 -1.68 -8.62 13.20
C HIS A 77 -1.16 -10.06 13.01
N ARG A 78 0.00 -10.23 12.37
CA ARG A 78 0.55 -11.55 12.06
C ARG A 78 0.86 -12.33 13.34
N GLY A 79 0.26 -13.51 13.47
CA GLY A 79 0.47 -14.41 14.60
C GLY A 79 -0.29 -14.01 15.87
N MET A 80 -1.09 -12.95 15.84
CA MET A 80 -1.95 -12.59 16.96
C MET A 80 -3.15 -13.53 17.06
N ALA A 81 -3.59 -13.78 18.29
CA ALA A 81 -4.82 -14.51 18.54
C ALA A 81 -6.04 -13.64 18.22
N PHE A 82 -7.18 -14.28 17.98
CA PHE A 82 -8.41 -13.57 17.72
C PHE A 82 -9.05 -13.13 19.06
N THR A 83 -9.38 -11.85 19.18
CA THR A 83 -9.95 -11.26 20.39
C THR A 83 -11.38 -10.80 20.14
N THR A 84 -12.28 -11.12 21.06
CA THR A 84 -13.68 -10.71 21.07
C THR A 84 -14.01 -9.95 22.36
N LYS A 85 -15.21 -9.37 22.43
CA LYS A 85 -15.68 -8.63 23.61
C LYS A 85 -15.71 -9.47 24.90
N ASP A 86 -15.80 -10.79 24.75
CA ASP A 86 -16.00 -11.79 25.78
C ASP A 86 -14.81 -12.75 25.94
N CYS A 87 -13.80 -12.64 25.07
CA CYS A 87 -12.57 -13.43 25.12
C CYS A 87 -11.39 -12.54 24.73
N ASP A 88 -10.69 -12.03 25.74
CA ASP A 88 -9.54 -11.14 25.57
C ASP A 88 -8.25 -11.94 25.38
N ASN A 89 -7.71 -11.89 24.16
CA ASN A 89 -6.45 -12.52 23.77
C ASN A 89 -5.48 -11.51 23.15
N ASP A 90 -5.72 -10.21 23.34
CA ASP A 90 -4.87 -9.18 22.77
C ASP A 90 -3.68 -8.88 23.70
N ALA A 91 -2.73 -8.07 23.21
CA ALA A 91 -1.51 -7.74 23.95
C ALA A 91 -1.63 -6.42 24.74
N ASN A 92 -2.83 -5.84 24.81
CA ASN A 92 -3.09 -4.60 25.50
C ASN A 92 -3.56 -4.87 26.94
N SER A 93 -3.45 -3.89 27.83
CA SER A 93 -3.89 -4.03 29.23
C SER A 93 -5.41 -4.03 29.41
N GLY A 94 -6.15 -3.73 28.36
CA GLY A 94 -7.61 -3.77 28.32
C GLY A 94 -8.08 -4.29 26.97
N ASN A 95 -9.38 -4.54 26.84
CA ASN A 95 -9.92 -5.29 25.71
C ASN A 95 -10.15 -4.41 24.46
N CYS A 96 -9.30 -4.57 23.46
CA CYS A 96 -9.38 -3.82 22.20
C CYS A 96 -10.66 -4.10 21.42
N ALA A 97 -11.26 -5.30 21.54
CA ALA A 97 -12.53 -5.59 20.87
C ALA A 97 -13.70 -4.79 21.45
N VAL A 98 -13.67 -4.48 22.75
CA VAL A 98 -14.64 -3.60 23.40
C VAL A 98 -14.44 -2.15 22.97
N ASP A 99 -13.19 -1.68 22.95
CA ASP A 99 -12.88 -0.27 22.62
C ASP A 99 -13.15 0.05 21.14
N TYR A 100 -12.74 -0.85 20.24
CA TYR A 100 -12.78 -0.64 18.80
C TYR A 100 -13.94 -1.34 18.09
N LYS A 101 -14.93 -1.81 18.87
CA LYS A 101 -16.27 -2.21 18.40
C LYS A 101 -16.25 -3.28 17.31
N GLY A 102 -15.37 -4.26 17.43
CA GLY A 102 -15.24 -5.35 16.47
C GLY A 102 -14.27 -6.42 16.96
N ALA A 103 -14.49 -7.66 16.55
CA ALA A 103 -13.56 -8.76 16.83
C ALA A 103 -12.45 -8.80 15.76
N TRP A 104 -11.20 -8.93 16.19
CA TRP A 104 -10.05 -8.89 15.30
C TRP A 104 -8.82 -9.57 15.91
N TRP A 105 -7.78 -9.75 15.11
CA TRP A 105 -6.47 -10.23 15.56
C TRP A 105 -5.66 -9.10 16.20
N TYR A 106 -6.10 -8.58 17.35
CA TYR A 106 -5.49 -7.41 17.97
C TYR A 106 -4.10 -7.70 18.56
N GLN A 107 -3.19 -6.72 18.43
CA GLN A 107 -1.89 -6.70 19.12
C GLN A 107 -2.00 -5.69 20.27
N SER A 108 -1.30 -4.55 20.22
CA SER A 108 -1.66 -3.36 21.01
C SER A 108 -2.80 -2.63 20.30
N CYS A 109 -3.94 -3.32 20.21
CA CYS A 109 -5.08 -2.99 19.35
C CYS A 109 -4.75 -3.10 17.86
N HIS A 110 -4.91 -2.06 17.03
CA HIS A 110 -4.90 -2.27 15.58
C HIS A 110 -4.34 -1.16 14.68
N HIS A 111 -3.83 -1.60 13.53
CA HIS A 111 -3.68 -0.80 12.32
C HIS A 111 -4.81 -1.08 11.30
N SER A 112 -5.52 -2.21 11.41
CA SER A 112 -6.71 -2.48 10.63
C SER A 112 -7.79 -3.11 11.49
N ASN A 113 -9.04 -2.80 11.17
CA ASN A 113 -10.19 -3.48 11.74
C ASN A 113 -11.31 -3.49 10.71
N LEU A 114 -11.38 -4.55 9.91
CA LEU A 114 -12.42 -4.68 8.89
C LEU A 114 -13.78 -5.07 9.47
N ASN A 115 -13.81 -5.46 10.75
CA ASN A 115 -14.99 -5.86 11.52
C ASN A 115 -15.47 -4.76 12.50
N GLY A 116 -14.92 -3.54 12.39
CA GLY A 116 -15.31 -2.42 13.25
C GLY A 116 -16.72 -1.89 12.94
N LEU A 117 -17.17 -0.93 13.74
CA LEU A 117 -18.51 -0.36 13.62
C LEU A 117 -18.71 0.30 12.25
N TYR A 118 -19.74 -0.12 11.53
CA TYR A 118 -20.12 0.57 10.30
C TYR A 118 -20.76 1.92 10.63
N HIS A 119 -20.10 3.01 10.25
CA HIS A 119 -20.64 4.36 10.33
C HIS A 119 -20.15 5.20 9.14
N HIS A 120 -20.56 6.46 9.08
CA HIS A 120 -20.07 7.41 8.10
C HIS A 120 -19.35 8.55 8.83
N GLY A 121 -18.06 8.71 8.57
CA GLY A 121 -17.33 9.83 9.12
C GLY A 121 -15.82 9.64 9.18
N LYS A 122 -15.17 10.73 9.58
CA LYS A 122 -13.77 10.75 9.95
C LYS A 122 -13.70 10.25 11.39
N ASN A 123 -13.33 8.98 11.57
CA ASN A 123 -13.04 8.30 12.85
C ASN A 123 -12.90 6.80 12.57
N ALA A 124 -11.86 6.43 11.82
CA ALA A 124 -11.61 5.02 11.48
C ALA A 124 -11.29 4.16 12.71
N GLY A 125 -10.82 4.74 13.83
CA GLY A 125 -10.39 3.97 15.01
C GLY A 125 -11.39 2.89 15.44
N ALA A 126 -12.65 3.25 15.68
CA ALA A 126 -13.72 2.29 16.03
C ALA A 126 -14.52 1.79 14.81
N GLY A 127 -14.18 2.24 13.60
CA GLY A 127 -14.90 1.93 12.37
C GLY A 127 -14.24 0.84 11.54
N VAL A 128 -14.68 0.71 10.28
CA VAL A 128 -14.04 -0.18 9.31
C VAL A 128 -12.73 0.47 8.85
N ALA A 129 -11.60 0.04 9.44
CA ALA A 129 -10.36 0.78 9.44
C ALA A 129 -9.24 0.14 8.60
N TRP A 130 -8.47 0.99 7.92
CA TRP A 130 -7.19 0.64 7.31
C TRP A 130 -6.21 1.81 7.43
N TYR A 131 -5.35 1.76 8.45
CA TYR A 131 -4.50 2.86 8.90
C TYR A 131 -3.66 3.48 7.78
N HIS A 132 -3.02 2.65 6.96
CA HIS A 132 -2.13 3.12 5.90
C HIS A 132 -2.86 3.70 4.68
N TRP A 133 -4.20 3.61 4.61
CA TRP A 133 -4.98 4.10 3.47
C TRP A 133 -5.70 5.41 3.78
N THR A 134 -6.48 5.46 4.86
CA THR A 134 -7.35 6.60 5.15
C THR A 134 -7.71 6.70 6.64
N SER A 135 -8.03 7.92 7.10
CA SER A 135 -8.57 8.18 8.45
C SER A 135 -10.11 8.08 8.51
N TYR A 136 -10.75 7.81 7.38
CA TYR A 136 -12.19 7.59 7.26
C TYR A 136 -12.54 6.11 7.36
N THR A 137 -13.72 5.81 7.89
CA THR A 137 -14.25 4.45 7.86
C THR A 137 -14.60 4.04 6.43
N ALA A 138 -14.23 2.82 6.04
CA ALA A 138 -14.51 2.29 4.71
C ALA A 138 -16.03 2.03 4.53
N LYS A 139 -16.55 2.33 3.35
CA LYS A 139 -17.95 2.03 2.98
C LYS A 139 -18.21 0.54 2.74
N ARG A 140 -17.16 -0.22 2.41
CA ARG A 140 -17.21 -1.65 2.15
C ARG A 140 -15.84 -2.24 2.46
N ALA A 141 -15.84 -3.41 3.07
CA ALA A 141 -14.67 -4.27 3.22
C ALA A 141 -15.04 -5.69 2.79
N GLU A 142 -14.10 -6.40 2.20
CA GLU A 142 -14.27 -7.79 1.76
C GLU A 142 -12.91 -8.48 1.83
N MET A 143 -12.84 -9.62 2.52
CA MET A 143 -11.65 -10.47 2.56
C MET A 143 -11.85 -11.66 1.64
N LYS A 144 -10.87 -11.93 0.77
CA LYS A 144 -10.89 -13.05 -0.17
C LYS A 144 -9.62 -13.86 -0.01
N ILE A 145 -9.75 -15.18 -0.06
CA ILE A 145 -8.62 -16.11 -0.04
C ILE A 145 -8.58 -16.79 -1.40
N ARG A 146 -7.37 -16.99 -1.93
CA ARG A 146 -7.14 -17.83 -3.11
C ARG A 146 -6.55 -19.16 -2.64
N PRO A 147 -7.09 -20.30 -3.08
CA PRO A 147 -6.44 -21.59 -2.86
C PRO A 147 -5.01 -21.60 -3.41
N VAL A 148 -4.13 -22.32 -2.72
CA VAL A 148 -2.77 -22.63 -3.16
C VAL A 148 -2.77 -23.84 -4.09
#